data_AF-A0A8J6ZDH5-F1
#
_entry.id   AF-A0A8J6ZDH5-F1
#
_cell.length_a   1.000
_cell.length_b   1.000
_cell.length_c   1.000
_cell.angle_alpha   90.00
_cell.angle_beta   90.00
_cell.angle_gamma   90.00
#
_symmetry.space_group_name_H-M   'P 1'
#
loop_
_entity.id
_entity.type
_entity.pdbx_description
1 polymer ?
#
loop_
_entity_poly.entity_id
_entity_poly.type
_entity_poly.pdbx_seq_one_letter_code
_entity_poly.pdbx_strand_id
1 'polypeptide(L)'
;MQNYQSGSVILLKLPFSDAVTFKLRPVLVILDTGDDDVIVARITSQITQTIFDVEIIEWQSAGLMRPSVVRLHKINTVEKRLLERQLGIL
;
A
#
# COMPACT_ATOMS: atom_id res chain seq x y z
N MET A 1 -9.12 16.70 -4.10
CA MET A 1 -8.29 15.83 -3.23
C MET A 1 -6.99 15.52 -3.94
N GLN A 2 -5.96 15.03 -3.23
CA GLN A 2 -4.71 14.63 -3.86
C GLN A 2 -4.95 13.39 -4.72
N ASN A 3 -4.47 13.41 -5.96
CA ASN A 3 -4.46 12.24 -6.83
C ASN A 3 -3.11 11.54 -6.70
N TYR A 4 -3.14 10.22 -6.65
CA TYR A 4 -1.95 9.38 -6.56
C TYR A 4 -1.65 8.74 -7.90
N GLN A 5 -0.37 8.70 -8.25
CA GLN A 5 0.08 8.00 -9.45
C GLN A 5 0.06 6.47 -9.20
N SER A 6 -0.32 5.69 -10.21
CA SER A 6 -0.11 4.23 -10.18
C SER A 6 1.37 3.93 -9.91
N GLY A 7 1.65 2.97 -9.04
CA GLY A 7 3.01 2.68 -8.57
C GLY A 7 3.40 3.41 -7.28
N SER A 8 2.63 4.41 -6.82
CA SER A 8 2.94 5.12 -5.57
C SER A 8 2.89 4.16 -4.37
N VAL A 9 3.90 4.26 -3.51
CA VAL A 9 3.96 3.51 -2.25
C VAL A 9 3.57 4.44 -1.11
N ILE A 10 2.49 4.13 -0.41
CA ILE A 10 1.86 5.03 0.57
C ILE A 10 1.55 4.29 1.87
N LEU A 11 1.65 4.96 3.00
CA LEU A 11 1.18 4.43 4.28
C LEU A 11 -0.35 4.55 4.37
N LEU A 12 -1.01 3.40 4.47
CA LEU A 12 -2.43 3.27 4.80
C LEU A 12 -2.59 3.10 6.31
N LYS A 13 -3.47 3.90 6.91
CA LYS A 13 -3.92 3.77 8.29
C LYS A 13 -5.06 2.76 8.37
N LEU A 14 -4.73 1.52 8.73
CA LEU A 14 -5.72 0.47 8.90
C LEU A 14 -6.20 0.43 10.35
N PRO A 15 -7.49 0.68 10.64
CA PRO A 15 -8.04 0.51 11.98
C PRO A 15 -8.10 -0.98 12.35
N PHE A 16 -7.89 -1.27 13.62
CA PHE A 16 -8.20 -2.59 14.18
C PHE A 16 -9.69 -2.71 14.53
N SER A 17 -10.11 -3.92 14.88
CA SER A 17 -11.47 -4.22 15.31
C SER A 17 -11.93 -3.43 16.54
N ASP A 18 -10.99 -2.90 17.34
CA ASP A 18 -11.28 -2.04 18.49
C ASP A 18 -11.52 -0.56 18.12
N ALA A 19 -11.36 -0.19 16.84
CA ALA A 19 -11.50 1.15 16.26
C ALA A 19 -10.61 2.27 16.87
N VAL A 20 -9.95 2.02 18.00
CA VAL A 20 -9.09 2.97 18.71
C VAL A 20 -7.64 2.80 18.27
N THR A 21 -7.21 1.57 17.99
CA THR A 21 -5.85 1.31 17.56
C THR A 21 -5.76 1.19 16.05
N PHE A 22 -4.68 1.71 15.48
CA PHE A 22 -4.41 1.62 14.05
C PHE A 22 -2.99 1.15 13.80
N LYS A 23 -2.78 0.51 12.65
CA LYS A 23 -1.43 0.22 12.15
C LYS A 23 -1.24 0.85 10.79
N LEU A 24 -0.10 1.51 10.65
CA LEU A 24 0.38 1.97 9.36
C LEU A 24 0.92 0.77 8.58
N ARG A 25 0.45 0.64 7.34
CA ARG A 25 0.83 -0.43 6.42
C ARG A 25 1.17 0.19 5.08
N PRO A 26 2.35 -0.10 4.51
CA PRO A 26 2.62 0.30 3.14
C PRO A 26 1.65 -0.40 2.19
N VAL A 27 1.15 0.34 1.23
CA VAL A 27 0.31 -0.14 0.13
C VAL A 27 0.82 0.42 -1.19
N LEU A 28 0.62 -0.34 -2.25
CA LEU A 28 0.88 0.09 -3.63
C LEU A 28 -0.42 0.65 -4.22
N VAL A 29 -0.39 1.86 -4.75
CA VAL A 29 -1.49 2.40 -5.55
C VAL A 29 -1.53 1.70 -6.89
N ILE A 30 -2.65 1.06 -7.20
CA ILE A 30 -2.90 0.41 -8.49
C ILE A 30 -3.61 1.41 -9.42
N LEU A 31 -4.71 2.00 -8.94
CA LEU A 31 -5.55 2.90 -9.72
C LEU A 31 -6.15 3.98 -8.83
N ASP A 32 -6.05 5.22 -9.28
CA ASP A 32 -6.76 6.38 -8.75
C ASP A 32 -7.56 7.02 -9.90
N THR A 33 -8.89 7.06 -9.76
CA THR A 33 -9.83 7.60 -10.74
C THR A 33 -10.15 9.08 -10.51
N GLY A 34 -9.57 9.70 -9.47
CA GLY A 34 -9.78 11.09 -9.10
C GLY A 34 -10.96 11.34 -8.16
N ASP A 35 -11.68 10.28 -7.75
CA ASP A 35 -12.73 10.35 -6.73
C ASP A 35 -12.13 10.23 -5.30
N ASP A 36 -12.97 9.95 -4.31
CA ASP A 36 -12.57 9.91 -2.90
C ASP A 36 -11.88 8.60 -2.51
N ASP A 37 -11.87 7.61 -3.39
CA ASP A 37 -11.34 6.27 -3.18
C ASP A 37 -10.10 6.00 -4.04
N VAL A 38 -9.35 4.97 -3.68
CA VAL A 38 -8.23 4.46 -4.47
C VAL A 38 -8.17 2.95 -4.38
N ILE A 39 -7.77 2.29 -5.46
CA ILE A 39 -7.51 0.85 -5.49
C ILE A 39 -6.04 0.62 -5.12
N VAL A 40 -5.82 -0.16 -4.06
CA VAL A 40 -4.48 -0.44 -3.54
C VAL A 40 -4.23 -1.93 -3.32
N ALA A 41 -2.97 -2.36 -3.45
CA ALA A 41 -2.51 -3.69 -3.01
C ALA A 41 -1.63 -3.60 -1.76
N ARG A 42 -1.73 -4.59 -0.88
CA ARG A 42 -0.90 -4.65 0.33
C ARG A 42 0.57 -4.91 0.01
N ILE A 43 1.45 -4.15 0.64
CA ILE A 43 2.89 -4.46 0.71
C ILE A 43 3.20 -5.09 2.07
N THR A 44 4.02 -6.15 2.09
CA THR A 44 4.46 -6.81 3.33
C THR A 44 5.91 -7.26 3.27
N SER A 45 6.63 -7.17 4.39
CA SER A 45 7.94 -7.80 4.59
C SER A 45 7.84 -9.22 5.15
N GLN A 46 6.64 -9.67 5.53
CA GLN A 46 6.39 -11.08 5.85
C GLN A 46 6.15 -11.84 4.55
N ILE A 47 7.26 -12.30 3.96
CA ILE A 47 7.25 -12.99 2.67
C ILE A 47 6.70 -14.40 2.89
N THR A 48 5.52 -14.66 2.34
CA THR A 48 4.94 -16.00 2.21
C THR A 48 4.80 -16.21 0.71
N GLN A 49 5.79 -16.81 0.05
CA GLN A 49 5.84 -16.89 -1.41
C GLN A 49 4.60 -17.61 -1.98
N THR A 50 3.60 -16.84 -2.41
CA THR A 50 2.50 -17.34 -3.23
C THR A 50 2.73 -16.96 -4.69
N ILE A 51 2.03 -17.62 -5.60
CA ILE A 51 2.08 -17.30 -7.04
C ILE A 51 1.55 -15.88 -7.37
N PHE A 52 0.94 -15.20 -6.40
CA PHE A 52 0.38 -13.85 -6.54
C PHE A 52 1.22 -12.76 -5.87
N ASP A 53 2.31 -13.14 -5.21
CA ASP A 53 3.21 -12.17 -4.59
C ASP A 53 4.27 -11.73 -5.61
N VAL A 54 4.43 -10.42 -5.75
CA VAL A 54 5.42 -9.79 -6.64
C VAL A 54 6.52 -9.18 -5.80
N GLU A 55 7.76 -9.59 -6.03
CA GLU A 55 8.92 -9.06 -5.32
C GLU A 55 9.18 -7.59 -5.67
N ILE A 56 9.49 -6.79 -4.66
CA ILE A 56 9.94 -5.41 -4.82
C ILE A 56 11.46 -5.39 -4.80
N ILE A 57 12.08 -5.31 -5.98
CA ILE A 57 13.54 -5.35 -6.15
C ILE A 57 14.18 -4.09 -5.54
N GLU A 58 13.74 -2.90 -5.95
CA GLU A 58 14.27 -1.61 -5.50
C GLU A 58 13.54 -1.04 -4.27
N TRP A 59 13.34 -1.88 -3.25
CA TRP A 59 12.53 -1.52 -2.09
C TRP A 59 13.06 -0.31 -1.31
N GLN A 60 14.39 -0.07 -1.30
CA GLN A 60 14.98 1.12 -0.68
C GLN A 60 14.53 2.40 -1.41
N SER A 61 14.59 2.41 -2.74
CA SER A 61 14.15 3.54 -3.58
C SER A 61 12.66 3.83 -3.38
N ALA A 62 11.87 2.79 -3.11
CA ALA A 62 10.45 2.88 -2.77
C ALA A 62 10.16 3.38 -1.35
N GLY A 63 11.19 3.67 -0.54
CA GLY A 63 11.08 4.14 0.84
C GLY A 63 10.68 3.06 1.85
N LEU A 64 10.79 1.77 1.48
CA LEU A 64 10.54 0.65 2.38
C LEU A 64 11.77 0.39 3.26
N MET A 65 11.56 -0.06 4.49
CA MET A 65 12.65 -0.32 5.44
C MET A 65 13.27 -1.72 5.30
N ARG A 66 12.62 -2.64 4.59
CA ARG A 66 13.00 -4.05 4.48
C ARG A 66 12.57 -4.60 3.10
N PRO A 67 13.25 -5.65 2.60
CA PRO A 67 12.74 -6.42 1.45
C PRO A 67 11.28 -6.78 1.66
N SER A 68 10.48 -6.58 0.63
CA SER A 68 9.02 -6.69 0.70
C SER A 68 8.43 -7.21 -0.61
N VAL A 69 7.20 -7.71 -0.54
CA VAL A 69 6.41 -8.14 -1.69
C VAL A 69 5.09 -7.37 -1.76
N VAL A 70 4.61 -7.11 -2.97
CA VAL A 70 3.23 -6.71 -3.25
C VAL A 70 2.37 -7.96 -3.32
N ARG A 71 1.24 -8.01 -2.60
CA ARG A 71 0.32 -9.16 -2.61
C ARG A 71 -0.88 -8.89 -3.51
N LEU A 72 -0.86 -9.39 -4.76
CA LEU A 72 -1.92 -9.10 -5.74
C LEU A 72 -3.27 -9.73 -5.39
N HIS A 73 -3.30 -10.76 -4.56
CA HIS A 73 -4.54 -11.36 -4.02
C HIS A 73 -5.06 -10.66 -2.75
N LYS A 74 -4.49 -9.50 -2.39
CA LYS A 74 -4.90 -8.67 -1.24
C LYS A 74 -5.08 -7.21 -1.68
N ILE A 75 -5.99 -7.01 -2.63
CA ILE A 75 -6.41 -5.71 -3.16
C ILE A 75 -7.61 -5.19 -2.37
N ASN A 76 -7.62 -3.89 -2.10
CA ASN A 76 -8.72 -3.20 -1.42
C ASN A 76 -8.97 -1.84 -2.08
N THR A 77 -10.24 -1.44 -2.14
CA THR A 77 -10.62 -0.04 -2.34
C THR A 77 -10.61 0.64 -0.98
N VAL A 78 -9.94 1.78 -0.86
CA VAL A 78 -9.82 2.52 0.41
C VAL A 78 -10.06 4.01 0.19
N GLU A 79 -10.72 4.64 1.15
CA GLU A 79 -10.91 6.08 1.15
C GLU A 79 -9.55 6.80 1.27
N LYS A 80 -9.31 7.82 0.44
CA LYS A 80 -8.06 8.59 0.41
C LYS A 80 -7.72 9.24 1.76
N ARG A 81 -8.72 9.52 2.61
CA ARG A 81 -8.49 10.04 3.98
C ARG A 81 -7.73 9.07 4.90
N LEU A 82 -7.68 7.78 4.55
CA LEU A 82 -6.92 6.77 5.29
C LEU A 82 -5.45 6.71 4.83
N LEU A 83 -5.10 7.39 3.74
CA LEU A 83 -3.73 7.51 3.27
C LEU A 83 -3.04 8.68 3.96
N GLU A 84 -1.83 8.41 4.48
CA GLU A 84 -1.12 9.35 5.34
C GLU A 84 0.09 9.97 4.62
N ARG A 85 1.16 9.18 4.43
CA ARG A 85 2.42 9.65 3.86
C ARG A 85 2.86 8.78 2.69
N GLN A 86 3.13 9.40 1.53
CA GLN A 86 3.80 8.74 0.42
C GLN A 86 5.28 8.50 0.77
N LEU A 87 5.73 7.26 0.61
CA LEU A 87 7.10 6.84 0.88
C LEU A 87 7.98 6.92 -0.37
N GLY A 88 7.40 6.62 -1.53
CA GLY A 88 8.12 6.57 -2.80
C GLY A 88 7.21 6.14 -3.95
N ILE A 89 7.83 5.63 -5.01
CA ILE A 89 7.18 5.09 -6.21
C ILE A 89 7.98 3.89 -6.70
N LEU A 90 7.28 2.89 -7.25
CA LEU A 90 7.87 1.73 -7.94
C LEU A 90 7.92 1.94 -9.45
#